data_AF-A0A2M6XVL5-F1
#
_entry.id   AF-A0A2M6XVL5-F1
#
_cell.length_a   1.000
_cell.length_b   1.000
_cell.length_c   1.000
_cell.angle_alpha   90.00
_cell.angle_beta   90.00
_cell.angle_gamma   90.00
#
_symmetry.space_group_name_H-M   'P 1'
#
loop_
_entity.id
_entity.type
_entity.pdbx_description
1 polymer ?
#
loop_
_entity_poly.entity_id
_entity_poly.type
_entity_poly.pdbx_seq_one_letter_code
_entity_poly.pdbx_strand_id
1 'polypeptide(L)'
;QPGDLAGIITFVGGNVSQISATVTAKTDCKVLVLDRCKFESLLNYQPAIVYYVMRGIVRHTHGIVRRMNAQSVEMSNYLYKTGGRF
;
A
#
# COMPACT_ATOMS: atom_id res chain seq x y z
N GLN A 1 -6.31 7.91 5.16
CA GLN A 1 -6.76 9.25 4.75
C GLN A 1 -7.65 9.09 3.51
N PRO A 2 -8.42 10.10 3.06
CA PRO A 2 -9.11 10.01 1.78
C PRO A 2 -8.12 9.64 0.66
N GLY A 3 -8.45 8.61 -0.13
CA GLY A 3 -7.58 8.11 -1.19
C GLY A 3 -6.49 7.11 -0.75
N ASP A 4 -6.38 6.80 0.54
CA ASP A 4 -5.53 5.68 0.98
C ASP A 4 -6.13 4.32 0.63
N LEU A 5 -5.24 3.34 0.55
CA LEU A 5 -5.58 1.96 0.26
C LEU A 5 -5.26 1.06 1.46
N ALA A 6 -6.10 0.05 1.69
CA ALA A 6 -5.89 -0.96 2.71
C ALA A 6 -6.03 -2.36 2.10
N GLY A 7 -5.41 -3.37 2.71
CA GLY A 7 -5.47 -4.75 2.23
C GLY A 7 -4.75 -5.01 0.90
N ILE A 8 -4.06 -4.03 0.31
CA ILE A 8 -3.43 -4.13 -1.02
C ILE A 8 -2.40 -5.28 -1.16
N ILE A 9 -1.84 -5.75 -0.05
CA ILE A 9 -0.92 -6.89 -0.02
C ILE A 9 -1.57 -8.18 -0.57
N THR A 10 -2.90 -8.31 -0.45
CA THR A 10 -3.65 -9.43 -1.02
C THR A 10 -3.63 -9.45 -2.54
N PHE A 11 -3.33 -8.33 -3.19
CA PHE A 11 -3.29 -8.21 -4.66
C PHE A 11 -1.86 -8.33 -5.23
N VAL A 12 -0.84 -7.88 -4.49
CA VAL A 12 0.55 -7.76 -5.02
C VAL A 12 1.43 -8.97 -4.69
N GLY A 13 0.92 -9.97 -3.96
CA GLY A 13 1.58 -11.28 -3.83
C GLY A 13 1.92 -11.74 -2.41
N GLY A 14 1.39 -11.10 -1.36
CA GLY A 14 1.46 -11.68 -0.01
C GLY A 14 0.40 -12.76 0.18
N ASN A 15 0.73 -13.84 0.88
CA ASN A 15 -0.29 -14.78 1.33
C ASN A 15 -1.23 -14.06 2.31
N VAL A 16 -2.55 -14.25 2.17
CA VAL A 16 -3.56 -13.64 3.07
C VAL A 16 -3.26 -14.00 4.53
N SER A 17 -2.68 -15.19 4.77
CA SER A 17 -2.25 -15.64 6.09
C SER A 17 -1.10 -14.84 6.72
N GLN A 18 -0.39 -14.01 5.94
CA GLN A 18 0.70 -13.15 6.42
C GLN A 18 0.24 -11.74 6.77
N ILE A 19 -1.06 -11.46 6.68
CA ILE A 19 -1.62 -10.16 7.07
C ILE A 19 -1.81 -10.15 8.59
N SER A 20 -0.86 -9.54 9.29
CA SER A 20 -0.93 -9.34 10.75
C SER A 20 -1.57 -8.01 11.17
N ALA A 21 -2.16 -7.27 10.23
CA ALA A 21 -2.72 -5.94 10.47
C ALA A 21 -4.25 -5.93 10.43
N THR A 22 -4.87 -5.34 11.44
CA THR A 22 -6.33 -5.06 11.47
C THR A 22 -6.59 -3.62 11.05
N VAL A 23 -7.55 -3.44 10.14
CA VAL A 23 -8.01 -2.10 9.70
C VAL A 23 -9.23 -1.73 10.52
N THR A 24 -9.17 -0.60 11.21
CA THR A 24 -10.28 -0.07 12.02
C THR A 24 -10.60 1.37 11.61
N ALA A 25 -11.89 1.72 11.65
CA ALA A 25 -12.33 3.09 11.43
C ALA A 25 -12.14 3.89 12.72
N LYS A 26 -11.37 4.99 12.64
CA LYS A 26 -11.20 5.92 13.78
C LYS A 26 -12.30 6.99 13.85
N THR A 27 -12.95 7.24 12.73
CA THR A 27 -14.03 8.22 12.54
C THR A 27 -14.99 7.70 11.48
N ASP A 28 -16.15 8.34 11.33
CA ASP A 28 -17.08 8.05 10.25
C ASP A 28 -16.39 8.15 8.90
N CYS A 29 -16.44 7.07 8.12
CA CYS A 29 -15.81 7.00 6.81
C CYS A 29 -16.67 6.21 5.82
N LYS A 30 -16.43 6.47 4.53
CA LYS A 30 -16.96 5.68 3.44
C LYS A 30 -15.81 4.99 2.74
N VAL A 31 -15.96 3.69 2.48
CA VAL A 31 -14.94 2.86 1.83
C VAL A 31 -15.50 2.23 0.57
N LEU A 32 -14.66 2.11 -0.44
CA LEU A 32 -14.92 1.30 -1.62
C LEU A 32 -14.23 -0.04 -1.42
N VAL A 33 -14.99 -1.12 -1.50
CA VAL A 33 -14.46 -2.48 -1.32
C VAL A 33 -14.33 -3.14 -2.68
N LEU A 34 -13.15 -3.69 -2.95
CA LEU A 34 -12.87 -4.46 -4.15
C LEU A 34 -12.68 -5.92 -3.75
N ASP A 35 -13.62 -6.77 -4.14
CA ASP A 35 -13.46 -8.21 -3.98
C ASP A 35 -12.42 -8.73 -4.98
N ARG A 36 -11.43 -9.47 -4.48
CA ARG A 36 -10.30 -9.94 -5.28
C ARG A 36 -10.76 -10.88 -6.40
N CYS A 37 -11.59 -11.87 -6.09
CA CYS A 37 -12.02 -12.87 -7.06
C CYS A 37 -12.86 -12.24 -8.17
N LYS A 38 -13.81 -11.37 -7.81
CA LYS A 38 -14.62 -10.64 -8.79
C LYS A 38 -13.75 -9.72 -9.65
N PHE A 39 -12.79 -9.01 -9.05
CA PHE A 39 -11.90 -8.14 -9.79
C PHE A 39 -10.97 -8.90 -10.74
N GLU A 40 -10.35 -9.98 -10.29
CA GLU A 40 -9.47 -10.81 -11.12
C GLU A 40 -10.23 -11.51 -12.25
N SER A 41 -11.52 -11.85 -12.05
CA SER A 41 -12.36 -12.39 -13.13
C SER A 41 -12.52 -11.42 -14.32
N LEU A 42 -12.35 -10.11 -14.11
CA LEU A 42 -12.37 -9.10 -15.18
C LEU A 42 -11.19 -9.22 -16.13
N LEU A 43 -10.12 -9.95 -15.77
CA LEU A 43 -9.00 -10.19 -16.70
C LEU A 43 -9.46 -10.82 -18.02
N ASN A 44 -10.51 -11.65 -17.97
CA ASN A 44 -11.04 -12.34 -19.13
C ASN A 44 -11.85 -11.42 -20.08
N TYR A 45 -12.38 -10.30 -19.58
CA TYR A 45 -13.32 -9.45 -20.31
C TYR A 45 -12.81 -8.02 -20.53
N GLN A 46 -12.10 -7.48 -19.55
CA GLN A 46 -11.65 -6.09 -19.49
C GLN A 46 -10.22 -6.03 -18.90
N PRO A 47 -9.21 -6.61 -19.55
CA PRO A 47 -7.85 -6.69 -18.99
C PRO A 47 -7.21 -5.31 -18.75
N ALA A 48 -7.60 -4.29 -19.52
CA ALA A 48 -7.07 -2.94 -19.38
C ALA A 48 -7.41 -2.32 -18.00
N ILE A 49 -8.65 -2.46 -17.51
CA ILE A 49 -9.01 -1.90 -16.20
C ILE A 49 -8.26 -2.59 -15.07
N VAL A 50 -8.11 -3.92 -15.17
CA VAL A 50 -7.34 -4.69 -14.18
C VAL A 50 -5.89 -4.23 -14.17
N TYR A 51 -5.27 -4.09 -15.34
CA TYR A 51 -3.92 -3.57 -15.47
C TYR A 51 -3.77 -2.19 -14.82
N TYR A 52 -4.64 -1.23 -15.14
CA TYR A 52 -4.52 0.13 -14.61
C TYR A 52 -4.65 0.18 -13.08
N VAL A 53 -5.58 -0.58 -12.51
CA VAL A 53 -5.77 -0.66 -11.06
C VAL A 53 -4.56 -1.31 -10.39
N MET A 54 -4.09 -2.47 -10.87
CA MET A 54 -2.91 -3.15 -10.32
C MET A 54 -1.64 -2.29 -10.43
N ARG A 55 -1.43 -1.65 -11.58
CA ARG A 55 -0.35 -0.70 -11.82
C ARG A 55 -0.43 0.50 -10.86
N GLY A 56 -1.64 0.95 -10.53
CA GLY A 56 -1.90 1.98 -9.52
C GLY A 56 -1.52 1.52 -8.11
N ILE A 57 -1.95 0.32 -7.72
CA ILE A 57 -1.62 -0.29 -6.41
C ILE A 57 -0.10 -0.37 -6.24
N VAL A 58 0.62 -0.93 -7.22
CA VAL A 58 2.09 -1.07 -7.16
C VAL A 58 2.78 0.29 -6.99
N ARG A 59 2.33 1.32 -7.72
CA ARG A 59 2.87 2.68 -7.55
C ARG A 59 2.64 3.24 -6.16
N HIS A 60 1.44 3.05 -5.61
CA HIS A 60 1.11 3.51 -4.27
C HIS A 60 1.99 2.82 -3.22
N THR A 61 2.13 1.50 -3.28
CA THR A 61 3.02 0.72 -2.40
C THR A 61 4.46 1.18 -2.50
N HIS A 62 4.99 1.37 -3.71
CA HIS A 62 6.35 1.89 -3.92
C HIS A 62 6.53 3.28 -3.29
N GLY A 63 5.51 4.14 -3.38
CA GLY A 63 5.48 5.44 -2.70
C GLY A 63 5.57 5.33 -1.18
N ILE A 64 4.86 4.38 -0.57
CA ILE A 64 4.92 4.12 0.88
C ILE A 64 6.33 3.68 1.29
N VAL A 65 6.88 2.65 0.63
CA VAL A 65 8.20 2.11 0.97
C VAL A 65 9.29 3.18 0.83
N ARG A 66 9.25 3.98 -0.24
CA ARG A 66 10.20 5.08 -0.45
C ARG A 66 10.14 6.10 0.70
N ARG A 67 8.94 6.49 1.15
CA ARG A 67 8.77 7.41 2.29
C ARG A 67 9.29 6.81 3.59
N MET A 68 8.95 5.55 3.87
CA MET A 68 9.43 4.85 5.06
C MET A 68 10.96 4.76 5.10
N ASN A 69 11.59 4.44 3.96
CA ASN A 69 13.04 4.37 3.86
C ASN A 69 13.69 5.74 4.10
N ALA A 70 13.12 6.83 3.56
CA ALA A 70 13.63 8.18 3.80
C ALA A 70 13.58 8.55 5.30
N GLN A 71 12.46 8.24 5.98
CA GLN A 71 12.30 8.47 7.41
C GLN A 71 13.27 7.63 8.26
N SER A 72 13.53 6.38 7.85
CA SER A 72 14.50 5.50 8.52
C SER A 72 15.93 6.03 8.44
N VAL A 73 16.32 6.53 7.26
CA VAL A 73 17.64 7.17 7.06
C VAL A 73 17.76 8.44 7.91
N GLU A 74 16.73 9.29 7.93
CA GLU A 74 16.70 10.49 8.76
C GLU A 74 16.85 10.18 10.25
N MET A 75 16.10 9.20 10.75
CA MET A 75 16.20 8.73 12.14
C MET A 75 17.59 8.19 12.47
N SER A 76 18.17 7.39 11.58
CA SER A 76 19.53 6.86 11.76
C SER A 76 20.56 7.99 11.84
N ASN A 77 20.44 9.00 10.97
CA ASN A 77 21.32 10.17 11.00
C ASN A 77 21.16 10.97 12.30
N TYR A 78 19.93 11.11 12.82
CA TYR A 78 19.66 11.77 14.09
C TYR A 78 20.29 11.02 15.28
N LEU A 79 20.14 9.69 15.33
CA LEU A 79 20.65 8.86 16.43
C LEU A 79 22.18 8.77 16.44
N TYR A 80 22.79 8.52 15.28
CA TYR A 80 24.22 8.26 15.18
C TYR A 80 25.05 9.52 14.89
N LYS A 81 24.41 10.70 14.74
CA LYS A 81 25.04 11.99 14.39
C LYS A 81 26.00 11.89 13.19
N THR A 82 25.82 10.89 12.33
CA THR A 82 26.81 10.50 11.31
C THR A 82 26.76 11.37 10.06
N GLY A 83 25.77 12.27 9.97
CA GLY A 83 25.74 13.39 9.03
C GLY A 83 26.00 14.68 9.79
N GLY A 84 27.26 15.03 9.99
CA GLY A 84 27.64 16.28 10.64
C GLY A 84 27.01 17.48 9.93
N ARG A 85 25.97 18.04 10.53
CA ARG A 85 25.50 19.44 10.46
C ARG A 85 24.53 19.68 11.63
N PHE A 86 25.06 19.51 12.83
CA PHE A 86 24.72 20.30 14.02
C PHE A 86 26.01 20.50 14.80
#